data_AF-A0A939UUX2-F1
#
_entry.id   AF-A0A939UUX2-F1
#
_cell.length_a   1.000
_cell.length_b   1.000
_cell.length_c   1.000
_cell.angle_alpha   90.00
_cell.angle_beta   90.00
_cell.angle_gamma   90.00
#
_symmetry.space_group_name_H-M   'P 1'
#
loop_
_entity.id
_entity.type
_entity.pdbx_description
1 polymer ?
#
loop_
_entity_poly.entity_id
_entity_poly.type
_entity_poly.pdbx_seq_one_letter_code
_entity_poly.pdbx_strand_id
1 'polypeptide(L)'
;MILDISDSEFRKLFDDKELFLPQVWDGSVFYKALKALFDHYLERVNVFFEQHIGQTEYEKYHATIRNACDSIHASVKAYLDGFPARAFETLFVAMKVLMRTPLKIYYKSSMRKGIDIEDSLCLYRAACVNDIKPYDRSRMFHAPFNLRSKVPTCRYSIAGYPSLYLGTSLELCCEEIHVNPGYDRVLASMFKLERSIEQSNTDIKVIELGIKPQDFIENNNSRNKSKRRCIDPDMLHNDEVRTAYLLWYPLIAACSFIRTNKNDPFAAEYIIPQLLMQWVRAEMSRDGKSDCRDCIDCCNGGSEYCENYTSNRSKKRCKKYDQLIGIRYFSCASKRASDLGFNYVFPTSGEPISENMQYCCILSRAFKLTVPQYMHDFDSINTCERILKSDHDLRLIC
;
A
#
# COMPACT_ATOMS: atom_id res chain seq x y z
N MET A 1 10.10 1.95 -21.59
CA MET A 1 11.39 2.35 -22.17
C MET A 1 12.38 2.28 -21.04
N ILE A 2 13.44 1.50 -21.22
CA ILE A 2 14.44 1.19 -20.18
C ILE A 2 15.64 2.07 -20.51
N LEU A 3 16.14 2.83 -19.54
CA LEU A 3 17.39 3.56 -19.73
C LEU A 3 18.55 2.58 -19.50
N ASP A 4 19.56 2.62 -20.35
CA ASP A 4 20.80 1.85 -20.16
C ASP A 4 21.68 2.53 -19.10
N ILE A 5 21.33 2.32 -17.84
CA ILE A 5 22.05 2.88 -16.69
C ILE A 5 22.82 1.75 -16.01
N SER A 6 24.15 1.86 -15.92
CA SER A 6 24.93 0.86 -15.19
C SER A 6 24.57 0.85 -13.69
N ASP A 7 24.62 -0.31 -13.04
CA ASP A 7 24.31 -0.45 -11.60
C ASP A 7 25.21 0.47 -10.74
N SER A 8 26.48 0.59 -11.12
CA SER A 8 27.44 1.49 -10.46
C SER A 8 27.01 2.96 -10.53
N GLU A 9 26.60 3.47 -11.70
CA GLU A 9 26.23 4.88 -11.81
C GLU A 9 24.91 5.19 -11.13
N PHE A 10 23.93 4.29 -11.22
CA PHE A 10 22.68 4.40 -10.47
C PHE A 10 22.93 4.48 -8.96
N ARG A 11 23.79 3.60 -8.42
CA ARG A 11 24.15 3.62 -7.00
C ARG A 11 24.85 4.91 -6.61
N LYS A 12 25.75 5.44 -7.44
CA LYS A 12 26.43 6.74 -7.19
C LYS A 12 25.46 7.92 -7.13
N LEU A 13 24.36 7.88 -7.90
CA LEU A 13 23.32 8.91 -7.83
C LEU A 13 22.67 8.92 -6.44
N PHE A 14 22.35 7.73 -5.93
CA PHE A 14 21.61 7.56 -4.68
C PHE A 14 22.48 7.43 -3.42
N ASP A 15 23.80 7.25 -3.55
CA ASP A 15 24.77 7.31 -2.44
C ASP A 15 24.95 8.74 -1.93
N ASP A 16 23.84 9.28 -1.47
CA ASP A 16 23.65 10.65 -1.03
C ASP A 16 22.65 10.63 0.13
N LYS A 17 23.14 10.98 1.32
CA LYS A 17 22.36 10.94 2.57
C LYS A 17 21.19 11.93 2.56
N GLU A 18 21.23 12.97 1.74
CA GLU A 18 20.11 13.91 1.61
C GLU A 18 18.93 13.28 0.87
N LEU A 19 19.18 12.26 0.04
CA LEU A 19 18.12 11.54 -0.67
C LEU A 19 17.53 10.37 0.14
N PHE A 20 18.19 9.93 1.20
CA PHE A 20 17.80 8.77 2.01
C PHE A 20 16.41 8.92 2.63
N LEU A 21 15.65 7.83 2.68
CA LEU A 21 14.29 7.81 3.22
C LEU A 21 14.20 6.97 4.51
N PRO A 22 13.27 7.24 5.44
CA PRO A 22 12.38 8.40 5.48
C PRO A 22 13.10 9.71 5.78
N GLN A 23 12.52 10.82 5.32
CA GLN A 23 13.02 12.18 5.50
C GLN A 23 12.63 12.74 6.86
N VAL A 24 13.59 13.39 7.53
CA VAL A 24 13.35 14.18 8.74
C VAL A 24 13.36 15.64 8.35
N TRP A 25 12.42 16.40 8.90
CA TRP A 25 12.28 17.82 8.62
C TRP A 25 11.97 18.56 9.93
N ASP A 26 12.09 19.88 9.89
CA ASP A 26 11.98 20.76 11.07
C ASP A 26 10.53 21.06 11.49
N GLY A 27 9.54 20.64 10.70
CA GLY A 27 8.13 20.94 10.95
C GLY A 27 7.70 22.36 10.56
N SER A 28 8.58 23.18 9.94
CA SER A 28 8.30 24.59 9.69
C SER A 28 7.33 24.80 8.52
N VAL A 29 7.79 24.55 7.29
CA VAL A 29 7.01 24.74 6.06
C VAL A 29 7.23 23.54 5.13
N PHE A 30 6.31 22.58 5.19
CA PHE A 30 6.41 21.32 4.43
C PHE A 30 6.63 21.56 2.93
N TYR A 31 5.93 22.55 2.36
CA TYR A 31 6.11 22.96 0.95
C TYR A 31 7.57 23.31 0.61
N LYS A 32 8.29 23.99 1.50
CA LYS A 32 9.71 24.35 1.30
C LYS A 32 10.62 23.14 1.49
N ALA A 33 10.36 22.32 2.52
CA ALA A 33 11.13 21.11 2.78
C ALA A 33 11.07 20.12 1.60
N LEU A 34 9.86 19.90 1.05
CA LEU A 34 9.68 19.06 -0.13
C LEU A 34 10.36 19.67 -1.37
N LYS A 35 10.28 21.00 -1.55
CA LYS A 35 10.95 21.69 -2.67
C LYS A 35 12.46 21.49 -2.62
N ALA A 36 13.06 21.70 -1.44
CA ALA A 36 14.50 21.54 -1.26
C ALA A 36 14.97 20.13 -1.61
N LEU A 37 14.22 19.10 -1.16
CA LEU A 37 14.52 17.71 -1.52
C LEU A 37 14.40 17.46 -3.03
N PHE A 38 13.37 18.00 -3.68
CA PHE A 38 13.19 17.86 -5.13
C PHE A 38 14.25 18.62 -5.92
N ASP A 39 14.65 19.80 -5.48
CA ASP A 39 15.73 20.57 -6.12
C ASP A 39 17.05 19.83 -6.03
N HIS A 40 17.38 19.29 -4.85
CA HIS A 40 18.56 18.47 -4.64
C HIS A 40 18.53 17.20 -5.50
N TYR A 41 17.40 16.50 -5.52
CA TYR A 41 17.22 15.33 -6.37
C TYR A 41 17.41 15.67 -7.86
N LEU A 42 16.79 16.76 -8.33
CA LEU A 42 16.92 17.20 -9.71
C LEU A 42 18.35 17.62 -10.05
N GLU A 43 19.10 18.21 -9.12
CA GLU A 43 20.53 18.51 -9.30
C GLU A 43 21.35 17.23 -9.49
N ARG A 44 21.15 16.23 -8.63
CA ARG A 44 21.82 14.91 -8.75
C ARG A 44 21.49 14.22 -10.07
N VAL A 45 20.21 14.28 -10.47
CA VAL A 45 19.75 13.77 -11.76
C VAL A 45 20.39 14.58 -12.89
N ASN A 46 20.42 15.92 -12.86
CA ASN A 46 21.05 16.74 -13.92
C ASN A 46 22.50 16.31 -14.16
N VAL A 47 23.31 16.21 -13.10
CA VAL A 47 24.72 15.82 -13.19
C VAL A 47 24.90 14.43 -13.82
N PHE A 48 24.00 13.49 -13.51
CA PHE A 48 23.99 12.16 -14.13
C PHE A 48 23.61 12.21 -15.62
N PHE A 49 22.60 13.01 -15.98
CA PHE A 49 22.13 13.15 -17.36
C PHE A 49 23.09 14.00 -18.24
N GLU A 50 23.89 14.90 -17.65
CA GLU A 50 24.92 15.69 -18.35
C GLU A 50 25.98 14.81 -19.03
N GLN A 51 26.26 13.63 -18.46
CA GLN A 51 27.16 12.63 -19.05
C GLN A 51 26.59 11.98 -20.32
N HIS A 52 25.30 12.21 -20.60
CA HIS A 52 24.51 11.60 -21.66
C HIS A 52 23.88 12.64 -22.61
N ILE A 53 24.38 13.90 -22.61
CA ILE A 53 23.86 15.00 -23.45
C ILE A 53 23.83 14.62 -24.93
N GLY A 54 22.76 15.02 -25.63
CA GLY A 54 22.55 14.74 -27.06
C GLY A 54 21.81 13.44 -27.34
N GLN A 55 21.45 12.68 -26.30
CA GLN A 55 20.63 11.48 -26.41
C GLN A 55 19.16 11.80 -26.09
N THR A 56 18.30 11.83 -27.12
CA THR A 56 16.87 12.19 -27.04
C THR A 56 16.10 11.44 -25.95
N GLU A 57 16.46 10.19 -25.66
CA GLU A 57 15.78 9.36 -24.66
C GLU A 57 16.03 9.86 -23.23
N TYR A 58 17.28 10.24 -22.95
CA TYR A 58 17.70 10.79 -21.66
C TYR A 58 17.02 12.14 -21.40
N GLU A 59 16.95 13.02 -22.42
CA GLU A 59 16.26 14.31 -22.32
C GLU A 59 14.76 14.16 -22.02
N LYS A 60 14.07 13.21 -22.69
CA LYS A 60 12.67 12.91 -22.40
C LYS A 60 12.47 12.43 -20.97
N TYR A 61 13.36 11.56 -20.50
CA TYR A 61 13.28 10.99 -19.16
C TYR A 61 13.48 12.06 -18.09
N HIS A 62 14.50 12.90 -18.29
CA HIS A 62 14.80 14.04 -17.45
C HIS A 62 13.62 15.02 -17.34
N ALA A 63 13.03 15.39 -18.48
CA ALA A 63 11.83 16.23 -18.51
C ALA A 63 10.65 15.56 -17.78
N THR A 64 10.53 14.23 -17.89
CA THR A 64 9.50 13.46 -17.20
C THR A 64 9.67 13.48 -15.67
N ILE A 65 10.91 13.32 -15.18
CA ILE A 65 11.24 13.42 -13.75
C ILE A 65 10.93 14.82 -13.22
N ARG A 66 11.35 15.87 -13.94
CA ARG A 66 11.07 17.27 -13.59
C ARG A 66 9.57 17.54 -13.50
N ASN A 67 8.81 17.13 -14.51
CA ASN A 67 7.36 17.27 -14.52
C ASN A 67 6.68 16.54 -13.34
N ALA A 68 7.19 15.37 -12.94
CA ALA A 68 6.69 14.66 -11.76
C ALA A 68 6.96 15.45 -10.47
N CYS A 69 8.17 15.98 -10.28
CA CYS A 69 8.52 16.82 -9.14
C CYS A 69 7.63 18.07 -9.07
N ASP A 70 7.52 18.81 -10.18
CA ASP A 70 6.74 20.04 -10.28
C ASP A 70 5.25 19.80 -10.01
N SER A 71 4.69 18.72 -10.58
CA SER A 71 3.29 18.36 -10.39
C SER A 71 2.99 17.98 -8.94
N ILE A 72 3.83 17.14 -8.32
CA ILE A 72 3.66 16.73 -6.91
C ILE A 72 3.79 17.95 -5.99
N HIS A 73 4.76 18.83 -6.24
CA HIS A 73 4.95 20.05 -5.46
C HIS A 73 3.76 21.02 -5.61
N ALA A 74 3.25 21.19 -6.83
CA ALA A 74 2.07 21.98 -7.11
C ALA A 74 0.81 21.41 -6.45
N SER A 75 0.68 20.08 -6.34
CA SER A 75 -0.39 19.44 -5.56
C SER A 75 -0.33 19.83 -4.09
N VAL A 76 0.85 19.82 -3.46
CA VAL A 76 1.01 20.29 -2.08
C VAL A 76 0.58 21.74 -1.96
N LYS A 77 1.01 22.61 -2.88
CA LYS A 77 0.63 24.02 -2.89
C LYS A 77 -0.89 24.19 -2.95
N ALA A 78 -1.54 23.57 -3.93
CA ALA A 78 -2.98 23.69 -4.12
C ALA A 78 -3.76 23.19 -2.90
N TYR A 79 -3.30 22.13 -2.23
CA TYR A 79 -3.92 21.64 -1.01
C TYR A 79 -3.81 22.67 0.12
N LEU A 80 -2.60 23.20 0.36
CA LEU A 80 -2.34 24.19 1.40
C LEU A 80 -3.05 25.54 1.12
N ASP A 81 -3.31 25.87 -0.14
CA ASP A 81 -4.12 27.02 -0.55
C ASP A 81 -5.64 26.78 -0.35
N GLY A 82 -6.06 25.60 0.13
CA GLY A 82 -7.47 25.28 0.38
C GLY A 82 -8.23 24.67 -0.79
N PHE A 83 -7.53 24.17 -1.83
CA PHE A 83 -8.12 23.58 -3.04
C PHE A 83 -7.78 22.08 -3.18
N PRO A 84 -8.32 21.19 -2.32
CA PRO A 84 -8.00 19.76 -2.35
C PRO A 84 -8.40 19.07 -3.67
N ALA A 85 -9.48 19.50 -4.33
CA ALA A 85 -9.87 18.96 -5.63
C ALA A 85 -8.82 19.27 -6.72
N ARG A 86 -8.36 20.52 -6.79
CA ARG A 86 -7.28 20.93 -7.70
C ARG A 86 -5.96 20.22 -7.36
N ALA A 87 -5.67 20.01 -6.08
CA ALA A 87 -4.50 19.26 -5.63
C ALA A 87 -4.53 17.83 -6.15
N PHE A 88 -5.70 17.17 -6.06
CA PHE A 88 -5.93 15.83 -6.60
C PHE A 88 -5.78 15.80 -8.12
N GLU A 89 -6.41 16.71 -8.86
CA GLU A 89 -6.28 16.81 -10.32
C GLU A 89 -4.82 16.97 -10.76
N THR A 90 -4.06 17.79 -10.04
CA THR A 90 -2.63 17.99 -10.30
C THR A 90 -1.84 16.71 -10.03
N LEU A 91 -2.11 15.98 -8.94
CA LEU A 91 -1.42 14.72 -8.64
C LEU A 91 -1.80 13.64 -9.65
N PHE A 92 -3.05 13.64 -10.11
CA PHE A 92 -3.55 12.71 -11.11
C PHE A 92 -2.78 12.84 -12.44
N VAL A 93 -2.34 14.03 -12.82
CA VAL A 93 -1.44 14.25 -13.97
C VAL A 93 -0.08 13.57 -13.73
N ALA A 94 0.53 13.75 -12.55
CA ALA A 94 1.77 13.06 -12.20
C ALA A 94 1.60 11.53 -12.27
N MET A 95 0.53 11.00 -11.67
CA MET A 95 0.25 9.56 -11.68
C MET A 95 0.05 8.99 -13.08
N LYS A 96 -0.63 9.71 -13.99
CA LYS A 96 -0.74 9.31 -15.41
C LYS A 96 0.63 9.10 -16.07
N VAL A 97 1.62 9.90 -15.70
CA VAL A 97 2.98 9.80 -16.21
C VAL A 97 3.68 8.60 -15.57
N LEU A 98 3.69 8.51 -14.24
CA LEU A 98 4.35 7.45 -13.48
C LEU A 98 3.83 6.05 -13.87
N MET A 99 2.53 5.92 -14.11
CA MET A 99 1.91 4.65 -14.48
C MET A 99 2.24 4.16 -15.90
N ARG A 100 2.88 4.99 -16.75
CA ARG A 100 3.44 4.52 -18.04
C ARG A 100 4.66 3.63 -17.84
N THR A 101 5.37 3.78 -16.72
CA THR A 101 6.52 2.97 -16.34
C THR A 101 6.38 2.62 -14.86
N PRO A 102 5.43 1.74 -14.52
CA PRO A 102 5.03 1.50 -13.15
C PRO A 102 6.11 0.72 -12.39
N LEU A 103 6.47 1.18 -11.20
CA LEU A 103 7.30 0.44 -10.27
C LEU A 103 6.46 -0.72 -9.70
N LYS A 104 6.60 -1.91 -10.30
CA LYS A 104 5.77 -3.09 -10.00
C LYS A 104 6.58 -4.14 -9.27
N ILE A 105 5.97 -4.76 -8.26
CA ILE A 105 6.45 -6.03 -7.69
C ILE A 105 5.32 -7.06 -7.68
N TYR A 106 4.09 -6.65 -7.39
CA TYR A 106 3.07 -7.62 -7.04
C TYR A 106 1.76 -7.44 -7.82
N TYR A 107 1.48 -8.46 -8.65
CA TYR A 107 0.26 -8.59 -9.42
C TYR A 107 -0.30 -9.99 -9.26
N LYS A 108 -1.51 -10.10 -8.70
CA LYS A 108 -2.29 -11.33 -8.73
C LYS A 108 -3.47 -11.11 -9.66
N SER A 109 -3.47 -11.82 -10.78
CA SER A 109 -4.64 -11.96 -11.63
C SER A 109 -5.20 -13.36 -11.56
N SER A 110 -6.51 -13.46 -11.38
CA SER A 110 -7.28 -14.71 -11.46
C SER A 110 -7.18 -15.39 -12.83
N MET A 111 -6.59 -14.73 -13.84
CA MET A 111 -6.32 -15.30 -15.17
C MET A 111 -5.03 -16.11 -15.27
N ARG A 112 -4.10 -16.03 -14.30
CA ARG A 112 -2.92 -16.90 -14.27
C ARG A 112 -3.34 -18.28 -13.76
N LYS A 113 -3.93 -19.08 -14.66
CA LYS A 113 -4.13 -20.52 -14.46
C LYS A 113 -2.77 -21.18 -14.22
N GLY A 114 -2.62 -21.92 -13.12
CA GLY A 114 -1.73 -23.08 -13.10
C GLY A 114 -0.41 -22.97 -12.35
N ILE A 115 -0.24 -22.06 -11.39
CA ILE A 115 0.83 -22.23 -10.40
C ILE A 115 0.21 -22.04 -9.02
N ASP A 116 0.05 -23.14 -8.29
CA ASP A 116 -0.02 -23.14 -6.83
C ASP A 116 1.33 -22.63 -6.31
N ILE A 117 1.54 -21.31 -6.44
CA ILE A 117 2.61 -20.64 -5.72
C ILE A 117 2.12 -20.69 -4.28
N GLU A 118 2.80 -21.49 -3.45
CA GLU A 118 2.67 -21.43 -2.01
C GLU A 118 2.85 -19.96 -1.59
N ASP A 119 1.74 -19.28 -1.34
CA ASP A 119 1.73 -17.86 -1.03
C ASP A 119 2.24 -17.70 0.40
N SER A 120 3.55 -17.58 0.50
CA SER A 120 4.26 -17.42 1.77
C SER A 120 3.98 -16.06 2.43
N LEU A 121 3.33 -15.12 1.72
CA LEU A 121 3.04 -13.80 2.28
C LEU A 121 1.97 -13.90 3.37
N CYS A 122 2.45 -13.82 4.61
CA CYS A 122 1.63 -13.62 5.78
C CYS A 122 1.65 -12.14 6.15
N LEU A 123 0.46 -11.55 6.29
CA LEU A 123 0.28 -10.19 6.76
C LEU A 123 -0.36 -10.21 8.16
N TYR A 124 -0.17 -9.17 8.93
CA TYR A 124 -0.62 -9.09 10.32
C TYR A 124 -1.36 -7.79 10.57
N ARG A 125 -2.23 -7.81 11.56
CA ARG A 125 -2.79 -6.60 12.14
C ARG A 125 -2.78 -6.72 13.66
N ALA A 126 -2.42 -5.62 14.32
CA ALA A 126 -2.59 -5.44 15.75
C ALA A 126 -3.71 -4.42 16.03
N ALA A 127 -4.50 -4.62 17.08
CA ALA A 127 -5.55 -3.68 17.48
C ALA A 127 -5.71 -3.62 19.00
N CYS A 128 -5.73 -2.41 19.56
CA CYS A 128 -6.01 -2.20 20.98
C CYS A 128 -7.47 -2.50 21.32
N VAL A 129 -7.69 -3.05 22.50
CA VAL A 129 -9.02 -3.26 23.08
C VAL A 129 -9.06 -2.84 24.54
N ASN A 130 -10.23 -2.43 25.02
CA ASN A 130 -10.40 -1.90 26.37
C ASN A 130 -10.87 -2.97 27.37
N ASP A 131 -11.45 -4.07 26.89
CA ASP A 131 -11.94 -5.19 27.69
C ASP A 131 -11.23 -6.49 27.32
N ILE A 132 -11.46 -7.54 28.13
CA ILE A 132 -10.97 -8.90 27.87
C ILE A 132 -12.20 -9.78 27.68
N LYS A 133 -12.40 -10.23 26.44
CA LYS A 133 -13.45 -11.17 26.03
C LYS A 133 -13.09 -11.86 24.71
N PRO A 134 -13.79 -12.93 24.32
CA PRO A 134 -13.69 -13.46 22.97
C PRO A 134 -14.10 -12.41 21.94
N TYR A 135 -13.31 -12.28 20.87
CA TYR A 135 -13.56 -11.34 19.78
C TYR A 135 -13.71 -12.09 18.45
N ASP A 136 -14.70 -11.67 17.66
CA ASP A 136 -14.85 -12.16 16.29
C ASP A 136 -13.73 -11.64 15.37
N ARG A 137 -13.44 -12.39 14.31
CA ARG A 137 -12.51 -11.99 13.23
C ARG A 137 -12.80 -10.58 12.70
N SER A 138 -14.07 -10.21 12.63
CA SER A 138 -14.52 -8.90 12.15
C SER A 138 -13.91 -7.72 12.95
N ARG A 139 -13.58 -7.92 14.24
CA ARG A 139 -12.88 -6.92 15.07
C ARG A 139 -11.51 -6.53 14.49
N MET A 140 -10.84 -7.48 13.85
CA MET A 140 -9.51 -7.33 13.26
C MET A 140 -9.55 -6.90 11.80
N PHE A 141 -10.73 -6.68 11.22
CA PHE A 141 -10.85 -6.18 9.86
C PHE A 141 -10.69 -4.64 9.80
N HIS A 142 -11.14 -4.00 8.72
CA HIS A 142 -11.26 -2.55 8.71
C HIS A 142 -12.44 -2.10 9.58
N ALA A 143 -12.46 -0.83 10.02
CA ALA A 143 -13.59 -0.30 10.75
C ALA A 143 -14.88 -0.42 9.92
N PRO A 144 -16.00 -0.89 10.48
CA PRO A 144 -17.23 -1.03 9.72
C PRO A 144 -17.79 0.33 9.30
N PHE A 145 -18.47 0.40 8.16
CA PHE A 145 -18.91 1.65 7.53
C PHE A 145 -19.89 2.47 8.38
N ASN A 146 -20.66 1.83 9.26
CA ASN A 146 -21.53 2.51 10.23
C ASN A 146 -20.75 3.15 11.40
N LEU A 147 -19.46 2.84 11.57
CA LEU A 147 -18.58 3.45 12.57
C LEU A 147 -17.57 4.42 11.94
N ARG A 148 -17.83 4.92 10.73
CA ARG A 148 -16.89 5.78 9.99
C ARG A 148 -16.51 7.07 10.70
N SER A 149 -17.37 7.60 11.59
CA SER A 149 -17.07 8.76 12.42
C SER A 149 -15.93 8.52 13.43
N LYS A 150 -15.60 7.26 13.71
CA LYS A 150 -14.51 6.84 14.59
C LYS A 150 -13.19 6.56 13.85
N VAL A 151 -13.15 6.74 12.53
CA VAL A 151 -11.97 6.46 11.71
C VAL A 151 -11.05 7.69 11.72
N PRO A 152 -9.89 7.65 12.39
CA PRO A 152 -8.94 8.75 12.39
C PRO A 152 -8.25 8.88 11.02
N THR A 153 -7.60 10.03 10.81
CA THR A 153 -6.72 10.24 9.66
C THR A 153 -5.37 9.57 9.91
N CYS A 154 -4.96 8.71 8.98
CA CYS A 154 -3.62 8.13 8.89
C CYS A 154 -2.92 8.64 7.62
N ARG A 155 -1.66 8.24 7.42
CA ARG A 155 -0.86 8.61 6.24
C ARG A 155 -1.60 8.30 4.94
N TYR A 156 -1.98 7.05 4.73
CA TYR A 156 -2.70 6.60 3.56
C TYR A 156 -4.20 6.43 3.85
N SER A 157 -4.89 7.55 4.10
CA SER A 157 -6.32 7.55 4.47
C SER A 157 -7.12 8.62 3.75
N ILE A 158 -8.43 8.50 3.81
CA ILE A 158 -9.38 9.58 3.51
C ILE A 158 -10.27 9.70 4.74
N ALA A 159 -10.50 10.92 5.24
CA ALA A 159 -11.28 11.13 6.45
C ALA A 159 -12.67 10.48 6.34
N GLY A 160 -13.06 9.69 7.35
CA GLY A 160 -14.32 8.95 7.34
C GLY A 160 -14.39 7.80 6.32
N TYR A 161 -13.26 7.42 5.70
CA TYR A 161 -13.19 6.31 4.76
C TYR A 161 -12.35 5.17 5.34
N PRO A 162 -12.97 4.04 5.72
CA PRO A 162 -12.23 2.91 6.27
C PRO A 162 -11.25 2.30 5.24
N SER A 163 -10.10 1.88 5.75
CA SER A 163 -9.09 1.10 5.02
C SER A 163 -8.59 -0.06 5.88
N LEU A 164 -8.13 -1.12 5.23
CA LEU A 164 -7.47 -2.25 5.88
C LEU A 164 -5.95 -2.02 5.87
N TYR A 165 -5.39 -1.76 7.05
CA TYR A 165 -3.94 -1.64 7.29
C TYR A 165 -3.42 -2.97 7.82
N LEU A 166 -2.31 -3.43 7.24
CA LEU A 166 -1.62 -4.67 7.59
C LEU A 166 -0.11 -4.45 7.58
N GLY A 167 0.66 -5.23 8.34
CA GLY A 167 2.12 -5.23 8.34
C GLY A 167 2.71 -6.62 8.09
N THR A 168 3.98 -6.72 7.68
CA THR A 168 4.66 -8.01 7.48
C THR A 168 5.11 -8.70 8.77
N SER A 169 5.00 -8.03 9.93
CA SER A 169 5.32 -8.59 11.25
C SER A 169 4.46 -7.95 12.33
N LEU A 170 4.27 -8.65 13.45
CA LEU A 170 3.57 -8.07 14.61
C LEU A 170 4.38 -6.96 15.28
N GLU A 171 5.71 -7.04 15.27
CA GLU A 171 6.57 -5.97 15.80
C GLU A 171 6.35 -4.65 15.04
N LEU A 172 6.32 -4.72 13.71
CA LEU A 172 5.99 -3.55 12.89
C LEU A 172 4.59 -3.01 13.20
N CYS A 173 3.60 -3.90 13.35
CA CYS A 173 2.24 -3.48 13.69
C CYS A 173 2.18 -2.75 15.04
N CYS A 174 2.89 -3.25 16.06
CA CYS A 174 2.96 -2.62 17.38
C CYS A 174 3.65 -1.26 17.32
N GLU A 175 4.73 -1.14 16.55
CA GLU A 175 5.45 0.12 16.35
C GLU A 175 4.55 1.18 15.69
N GLU A 176 3.75 0.80 14.69
CA GLU A 176 2.82 1.70 13.97
C GLU A 176 1.68 2.22 14.87
N ILE A 177 1.14 1.38 15.76
CA ILE A 177 0.07 1.80 16.68
C ILE A 177 0.60 2.29 18.04
N HIS A 178 1.93 2.37 18.20
CA HIS A 178 2.64 2.84 19.38
C HIS A 178 2.24 2.12 20.68
N VAL A 179 2.20 0.79 20.65
CA VAL A 179 1.87 -0.04 21.82
C VAL A 179 3.02 -0.91 22.27
N ASN A 180 3.03 -1.18 23.57
CA ASN A 180 3.86 -2.22 24.17
C ASN A 180 2.97 -3.42 24.53
N PRO A 181 3.04 -4.54 23.79
CA PRO A 181 2.18 -5.70 24.01
C PRO A 181 2.43 -6.42 25.35
N GLY A 182 3.49 -6.09 26.09
CA GLY A 182 3.70 -6.59 27.45
C GLY A 182 2.83 -5.90 28.51
N TYR A 183 2.25 -4.74 28.20
CA TYR A 183 1.39 -3.98 29.12
C TYR A 183 0.01 -3.69 28.54
N ASP A 184 -0.06 -3.50 27.22
CA ASP A 184 -1.28 -3.12 26.53
C ASP A 184 -2.14 -4.34 26.15
N ARG A 185 -3.46 -4.15 26.16
CA ARG A 185 -4.42 -5.14 25.68
C ARG A 185 -4.50 -5.08 24.16
N VAL A 186 -3.66 -5.86 23.49
CA VAL A 186 -3.53 -5.89 22.04
C VAL A 186 -4.00 -7.23 21.48
N LEU A 187 -4.94 -7.19 20.54
CA LEU A 187 -5.31 -8.33 19.70
C LEU A 187 -4.41 -8.40 18.47
N ALA A 188 -4.14 -9.62 18.01
CA ALA A 188 -3.41 -9.91 16.78
C ALA A 188 -4.16 -10.94 15.93
N SER A 189 -4.16 -10.71 14.61
CA SER A 189 -4.61 -11.69 13.61
C SER A 189 -3.63 -11.73 12.44
N MET A 190 -3.48 -12.91 11.85
CA MET A 190 -2.80 -13.09 10.58
C MET A 190 -3.81 -13.08 9.44
N PHE A 191 -3.39 -12.52 8.30
CA PHE A 191 -4.11 -12.40 7.06
C PHE A 191 -3.35 -13.13 5.95
N LYS A 192 -4.10 -13.85 5.10
CA LYS A 192 -3.62 -14.40 3.83
C LYS A 192 -4.54 -13.99 2.70
N LEU A 193 -3.98 -13.87 1.50
CA LEU A 193 -4.76 -13.62 0.31
C LEU A 193 -5.57 -14.86 -0.08
N GLU A 194 -6.84 -14.67 -0.43
CA GLU A 194 -7.68 -15.78 -0.88
C GLU A 194 -7.38 -16.11 -2.34
N ARG A 195 -6.75 -17.25 -2.62
CA ARG A 195 -6.22 -17.60 -3.95
C ARG A 195 -7.14 -18.47 -4.79
N SER A 196 -8.12 -19.16 -4.21
CA SER A 196 -8.96 -20.09 -4.97
C SER A 196 -9.84 -19.33 -5.95
N ILE A 197 -9.82 -19.77 -7.21
CA ILE A 197 -10.63 -19.18 -8.31
C ILE A 197 -12.13 -19.35 -8.03
N GLU A 198 -12.49 -20.38 -7.26
CA GLU A 198 -13.86 -20.65 -6.84
C GLU A 198 -14.36 -19.64 -5.79
N GLN A 199 -13.49 -19.18 -4.88
CA GLN A 199 -13.87 -18.30 -3.78
C GLN A 199 -13.49 -16.82 -4.00
N SER A 200 -12.59 -16.52 -4.95
CA SER A 200 -12.16 -15.14 -5.23
C SER A 200 -12.11 -14.82 -6.73
N ASN A 201 -12.94 -13.85 -7.11
CA ASN A 201 -12.90 -13.19 -8.42
C ASN A 201 -12.21 -11.81 -8.33
N THR A 202 -11.24 -11.64 -7.42
CA THR A 202 -10.58 -10.35 -7.15
C THR A 202 -9.20 -10.27 -7.80
N ASP A 203 -9.01 -9.28 -8.67
CA ASP A 203 -7.70 -8.92 -9.23
C ASP A 203 -6.97 -7.99 -8.25
N ILE A 204 -5.80 -8.39 -7.78
CA ILE A 204 -5.08 -7.64 -6.73
C ILE A 204 -3.80 -7.05 -7.31
N LYS A 205 -3.70 -5.72 -7.26
CA LYS A 205 -2.53 -4.93 -7.63
C LYS A 205 -1.97 -4.26 -6.40
N VAL A 206 -0.65 -4.14 -6.28
CA VAL A 206 -0.02 -3.37 -5.20
C VAL A 206 0.96 -2.37 -5.79
N ILE A 207 0.77 -1.10 -5.42
CA ILE A 207 1.71 0.00 -5.73
C ILE A 207 2.90 -0.10 -4.78
N GLU A 208 4.10 -0.08 -5.33
CA GLU A 208 5.34 -0.20 -4.58
C GLU A 208 5.88 1.17 -4.18
N LEU A 209 5.85 1.49 -2.89
CA LEU A 209 6.51 2.64 -2.26
C LEU A 209 7.45 2.22 -1.11
N GLY A 210 7.73 0.92 -0.99
CA GLY A 210 8.52 0.31 0.06
C GLY A 210 10.03 0.33 -0.19
N ILE A 211 10.49 0.65 -1.40
CA ILE A 211 11.91 0.73 -1.76
C ILE A 211 12.46 2.11 -1.37
N LYS A 212 13.63 2.12 -0.72
CA LYS A 212 14.39 3.29 -0.30
C LYS A 212 15.70 3.37 -1.09
N PRO A 213 16.31 4.57 -1.26
CA PRO A 213 17.64 4.67 -1.88
C PRO A 213 18.69 3.78 -1.22
N GLN A 214 18.63 3.66 0.10
CA GLN A 214 19.55 2.84 0.90
C GLN A 214 19.55 1.36 0.48
N ASP A 215 18.43 0.84 -0.03
CA ASP A 215 18.34 -0.57 -0.40
C ASP A 215 19.23 -0.93 -1.58
N PHE A 216 19.48 0.02 -2.48
CA PHE A 216 20.35 -0.17 -3.64
C PHE A 216 21.84 -0.09 -3.27
N ILE A 217 22.18 0.58 -2.17
CA ILE A 217 23.56 0.84 -1.76
C ILE A 217 24.03 -0.22 -0.77
N GLU A 218 23.17 -0.59 0.18
CA GLU A 218 23.49 -1.61 1.17
C GLU A 218 23.82 -2.94 0.48
N ASN A 219 25.01 -3.46 0.77
CA ASN A 219 25.46 -4.73 0.24
C ASN A 219 24.67 -5.86 0.93
N ASN A 220 23.51 -6.21 0.37
CA ASN A 220 22.60 -7.25 0.88
C ASN A 220 23.24 -8.66 0.96
N ASN A 221 24.50 -8.80 0.53
CA ASN A 221 25.34 -9.99 0.70
C ASN A 221 25.53 -10.38 2.18
N SER A 222 25.37 -9.43 3.12
CA SER A 222 25.14 -9.78 4.52
C SER A 222 23.71 -10.33 4.63
N ARG A 223 23.55 -11.64 4.43
CA ARG A 223 22.38 -12.45 4.84
C ARG A 223 22.26 -12.45 6.38
N ASN A 224 22.10 -11.28 6.98
CA ASN A 224 21.62 -11.16 8.34
C ASN A 224 20.16 -11.60 8.29
N LYS A 225 19.96 -12.90 8.53
CA LYS A 225 18.65 -13.56 8.66
C LYS A 225 17.72 -12.89 9.71
N SER A 226 18.24 -11.91 10.45
CA SER A 226 17.52 -11.10 11.43
C SER A 226 16.81 -9.87 10.85
N LYS A 227 17.15 -9.37 9.65
CA LYS A 227 16.43 -8.23 9.05
C LYS A 227 15.08 -8.72 8.51
N ARG A 228 13.99 -8.28 9.15
CA ARG A 228 12.60 -8.59 8.75
C ARG A 228 12.16 -7.92 7.45
N ARG A 229 12.80 -6.80 7.11
CA ARG A 229 12.64 -6.12 5.83
C ARG A 229 13.66 -6.64 4.83
N CYS A 230 13.20 -7.42 3.85
CA CYS A 230 14.01 -7.95 2.77
C CYS A 230 13.41 -7.55 1.43
N ILE A 231 14.25 -7.09 0.51
CA ILE A 231 13.92 -6.90 -0.91
C ILE A 231 14.83 -7.83 -1.68
N ASP A 232 14.27 -8.49 -2.68
CA ASP A 232 15.01 -9.39 -3.56
C ASP A 232 16.18 -8.63 -4.22
N PRO A 233 17.44 -9.02 -3.98
CA PRO A 233 18.59 -8.38 -4.61
C PRO A 233 18.51 -8.40 -6.13
N ASP A 234 18.01 -9.48 -6.74
CA ASP A 234 17.89 -9.60 -8.19
C ASP A 234 16.94 -8.54 -8.76
N MET A 235 15.89 -8.21 -7.99
CA MET A 235 15.00 -7.11 -8.33
C MET A 235 15.71 -5.75 -8.27
N LEU A 236 16.55 -5.51 -7.27
CA LEU A 236 17.26 -4.24 -7.11
C LEU A 236 18.34 -4.02 -8.19
N HIS A 237 18.92 -5.10 -8.72
CA HIS A 237 19.87 -5.04 -9.82
C HIS A 237 19.19 -4.86 -11.19
N ASN A 238 17.89 -5.14 -11.31
CA ASN A 238 17.17 -5.07 -12.57
C ASN A 238 17.07 -3.64 -13.15
N ASP A 239 17.44 -3.47 -14.42
CA ASP A 239 17.50 -2.17 -15.10
C ASP A 239 16.13 -1.50 -15.23
N GLU A 240 15.06 -2.27 -15.44
CA GLU A 240 13.69 -1.74 -15.52
C GLU A 240 13.26 -1.17 -14.17
N VAL A 241 13.62 -1.84 -13.09
CA VAL A 241 13.33 -1.42 -11.71
C VAL A 241 14.11 -0.16 -11.38
N ARG A 242 15.41 -0.13 -11.66
CA ARG A 242 16.27 1.04 -11.41
C ARG A 242 15.81 2.25 -12.23
N THR A 243 15.50 2.03 -13.51
CA THR A 243 14.88 3.02 -14.39
C THR A 243 13.58 3.53 -13.76
N ALA A 244 12.59 2.65 -13.52
CA ALA A 244 11.31 3.04 -12.92
C ALA A 244 11.49 3.77 -11.59
N TYR A 245 12.45 3.37 -10.75
CA TYR A 245 12.71 4.01 -9.47
C TYR A 245 13.13 5.49 -9.61
N LEU A 246 13.91 5.86 -10.63
CA LEU A 246 14.23 7.28 -10.90
C LEU A 246 12.96 8.11 -11.16
N LEU A 247 11.98 7.57 -11.88
CA LEU A 247 10.70 8.25 -12.08
C LEU A 247 9.87 8.31 -10.82
N TRP A 248 9.87 7.23 -10.04
CA TRP A 248 8.99 7.07 -8.88
C TRP A 248 9.53 7.70 -7.60
N TYR A 249 10.85 7.97 -7.51
CA TYR A 249 11.49 8.57 -6.35
C TYR A 249 10.77 9.84 -5.84
N PRO A 250 10.38 10.83 -6.68
CA PRO A 250 9.65 12.01 -6.22
C PRO A 250 8.36 11.68 -5.45
N LEU A 251 7.58 10.69 -5.92
CA LEU A 251 6.36 10.25 -5.25
C LEU A 251 6.67 9.52 -3.94
N ILE A 252 7.64 8.60 -3.96
CA ILE A 252 8.04 7.82 -2.78
C ILE A 252 8.55 8.79 -1.69
N ALA A 253 9.43 9.71 -2.06
CA ALA A 253 10.00 10.71 -1.16
C ALA A 253 8.93 11.64 -0.56
N ALA A 254 8.01 12.16 -1.39
CA ALA A 254 6.90 13.00 -0.93
C ALA A 254 5.96 12.27 0.06
N CYS A 255 5.88 10.95 -0.04
CA CYS A 255 5.11 10.12 0.89
C CYS A 255 5.88 9.71 2.17
N SER A 256 7.18 10.02 2.25
CA SER A 256 8.11 9.40 3.21
C SER A 256 8.74 10.37 4.21
N PHE A 257 8.08 11.49 4.49
CA PHE A 257 8.47 12.37 5.59
C PHE A 257 7.96 11.84 6.94
N ILE A 258 8.83 11.84 7.95
CA ILE A 258 8.47 11.51 9.33
C ILE A 258 7.56 12.61 9.88
N ARG A 259 6.52 12.18 10.59
CA ARG A 259 5.58 13.09 11.24
C ARG A 259 6.22 13.77 12.43
N THR A 260 6.20 15.10 12.44
CA THR A 260 6.83 15.93 13.48
C THR A 260 6.01 15.90 14.75
N ASN A 261 4.71 16.23 14.66
CA ASN A 261 3.80 16.29 15.80
C ASN A 261 2.67 15.27 15.64
N LYS A 262 2.71 14.20 16.44
CA LYS A 262 1.72 13.11 16.39
C LYS A 262 0.33 13.53 16.89
N ASN A 263 0.26 14.56 17.72
CA ASN A 263 -0.98 15.03 18.36
C ASN A 263 -1.74 16.07 17.52
N ASP A 264 -1.11 16.63 16.49
CA ASP A 264 -1.75 17.65 15.66
C ASP A 264 -2.91 17.03 14.86
N PRO A 265 -4.02 17.75 14.64
CA PRO A 265 -5.14 17.21 13.86
C PRO A 265 -4.81 17.08 12.37
N PHE A 266 -3.80 17.83 11.91
CA PHE A 266 -3.37 17.89 10.52
C PHE A 266 -1.87 17.60 10.42
N ALA A 267 -1.48 16.88 9.38
CA ALA A 267 -0.10 16.53 9.06
C ALA A 267 0.14 16.87 7.59
N ALA A 268 0.95 17.89 7.31
CA ALA A 268 1.19 18.36 5.94
C ALA A 268 1.89 17.28 5.09
N GLU A 269 2.75 16.49 5.71
CA GLU A 269 3.40 15.33 5.13
C GLU A 269 2.44 14.21 4.71
N TYR A 270 1.17 14.27 5.11
CA TYR A 270 0.14 13.32 4.68
C TYR A 270 -0.60 13.78 3.41
N ILE A 271 -0.39 15.00 2.92
CA ILE A 271 -1.09 15.53 1.74
C ILE A 271 -0.93 14.59 0.53
N ILE A 272 0.30 14.29 0.11
CA ILE A 272 0.54 13.44 -1.07
C ILE A 272 0.09 11.99 -0.83
N PRO A 273 0.41 11.33 0.30
CA PRO A 273 -0.15 10.02 0.64
C PRO A 273 -1.68 9.92 0.58
N GLN A 274 -2.40 10.93 1.07
CA GLN A 274 -3.87 10.93 1.09
C GLN A 274 -4.46 11.23 -0.29
N LEU A 275 -3.84 12.11 -1.08
CA LEU A 275 -4.21 12.32 -2.48
C LEU A 275 -3.93 11.06 -3.32
N LEU A 276 -2.84 10.35 -3.06
CA LEU A 276 -2.55 9.05 -3.69
C LEU A 276 -3.61 8.01 -3.32
N MET A 277 -4.09 8.00 -2.07
CA MET A 277 -5.19 7.13 -1.66
C MET A 277 -6.48 7.42 -2.44
N GLN A 278 -6.78 8.69 -2.73
CA GLN A 278 -7.89 9.06 -3.62
C GLN A 278 -7.67 8.58 -5.05
N TRP A 279 -6.42 8.64 -5.54
CA TRP A 279 -6.08 8.15 -6.88
C TRP A 279 -6.31 6.63 -6.98
N VAL A 280 -5.83 5.87 -5.99
CA VAL A 280 -6.05 4.42 -5.89
C VAL A 280 -7.54 4.08 -5.92
N ARG A 281 -8.36 4.83 -5.17
CA ARG A 281 -9.82 4.68 -5.17
C ARG A 281 -10.42 4.93 -6.55
N ALA A 282 -10.01 6.01 -7.22
CA ALA A 282 -10.48 6.33 -8.55
C ALA A 282 -10.13 5.21 -9.55
N GLU A 283 -8.91 4.68 -9.50
CA GLU A 283 -8.50 3.59 -10.39
C GLU A 283 -9.32 2.31 -10.18
N MET A 284 -9.56 1.91 -8.92
CA MET A 284 -10.42 0.75 -8.61
C MET A 284 -11.82 0.87 -9.22
N SER A 285 -12.34 2.09 -9.39
CA SER A 285 -13.65 2.35 -10.00
C SER A 285 -13.64 2.42 -11.53
N ARG A 286 -12.49 2.69 -12.18
CA ARG A 286 -12.39 2.89 -13.63
C ARG A 286 -12.56 1.58 -14.40
N ASP A 287 -12.06 0.47 -13.86
CA ASP A 287 -12.24 -0.86 -14.44
C ASP A 287 -13.62 -1.48 -14.12
N GLY A 288 -14.39 -0.83 -13.22
CA GLY A 288 -15.70 -1.30 -12.73
C GLY A 288 -16.93 -0.79 -13.49
N LYS A 289 -16.80 -0.02 -14.59
CA LYS A 289 -17.94 0.45 -15.40
C LYS A 289 -18.47 -0.62 -16.37
N SER A 290 -18.97 -1.71 -15.84
CA SER A 290 -20.01 -2.51 -16.49
C SER A 290 -21.14 -2.68 -15.49
N ASP A 291 -22.36 -2.28 -15.87
CA ASP A 291 -23.57 -2.33 -15.02
C ASP A 291 -23.68 -3.64 -14.25
N CYS A 292 -23.50 -3.60 -12.92
CA CYS A 292 -23.85 -4.70 -12.02
C CYS A 292 -25.26 -4.44 -11.48
N ARG A 293 -26.28 -4.59 -12.33
CA ARG A 293 -27.65 -4.83 -11.84
C ARG A 293 -27.91 -6.31 -11.50
N ASP A 294 -26.98 -7.20 -11.86
CA ASP A 294 -27.19 -8.66 -11.79
C ASP A 294 -26.47 -9.36 -10.61
N CYS A 295 -25.78 -8.64 -9.72
CA CYS A 295 -24.98 -9.24 -8.63
C CYS A 295 -25.69 -9.29 -7.26
N ILE A 296 -26.91 -8.78 -7.15
CA ILE A 296 -27.72 -8.91 -5.92
C ILE A 296 -28.03 -10.38 -5.61
N ASP A 297 -28.01 -11.26 -6.62
CA ASP A 297 -28.36 -12.67 -6.45
C ASP A 297 -27.23 -13.54 -5.85
N CYS A 298 -25.97 -13.11 -5.90
CA CYS A 298 -24.86 -13.96 -5.44
C CYS A 298 -24.63 -13.95 -3.92
N CYS A 299 -25.13 -12.94 -3.20
CA CYS A 299 -24.94 -12.82 -1.75
C CYS A 299 -26.17 -13.27 -0.94
N ASN A 300 -27.33 -13.50 -1.59
CA ASN A 300 -28.58 -13.89 -0.93
C ASN A 300 -28.94 -15.38 -1.08
N GLY A 301 -28.06 -16.20 -1.64
CA GLY A 301 -28.32 -17.63 -1.85
C GLY A 301 -28.20 -18.46 -0.56
N GLY A 302 -29.22 -18.38 0.30
CA GLY A 302 -29.60 -19.53 1.11
C GLY A 302 -29.85 -20.72 0.18
N SER A 303 -29.35 -21.90 0.54
CA SER A 303 -29.58 -23.11 -0.24
C SER A 303 -31.08 -23.38 -0.41
N GLU A 304 -31.45 -23.87 -1.59
CA GLU A 304 -32.79 -24.27 -2.07
C GLU A 304 -33.54 -23.20 -2.88
N TYR A 305 -34.08 -23.64 -4.02
CA TYR A 305 -34.80 -22.89 -5.05
C TYR A 305 -33.98 -22.13 -6.10
N CYS A 306 -33.25 -22.91 -6.92
CA CYS A 306 -32.90 -22.51 -8.28
C CYS A 306 -33.34 -23.60 -9.28
N GLU A 307 -34.63 -23.92 -9.30
CA GLU A 307 -35.26 -24.60 -10.43
C GLU A 307 -36.45 -23.76 -10.91
N ASN A 308 -36.60 -23.68 -12.23
CA ASN A 308 -37.65 -22.97 -12.98
C ASN A 308 -37.38 -21.51 -13.34
N TYR A 309 -36.35 -21.25 -14.15
CA TYR A 309 -36.47 -20.27 -15.24
C TYR A 309 -35.52 -20.65 -16.39
N THR A 310 -36.01 -21.47 -17.30
CA THR A 310 -35.37 -21.74 -18.60
C THR A 310 -36.04 -20.90 -19.68
N SER A 311 -35.32 -19.92 -20.23
CA SER A 311 -35.44 -19.58 -21.66
C SER A 311 -34.14 -18.98 -22.21
N ASN A 312 -33.45 -19.78 -23.02
CA ASN A 312 -32.55 -19.43 -24.12
C ASN A 312 -31.92 -18.02 -24.17
N ARG A 313 -31.06 -17.70 -23.20
CA ARG A 313 -29.86 -16.92 -23.45
C ARG A 313 -28.66 -17.72 -22.97
N SER A 314 -27.70 -17.95 -23.86
CA SER A 314 -26.39 -18.47 -23.52
C SER A 314 -25.90 -17.80 -22.23
N LYS A 315 -25.65 -18.60 -21.19
CA LYS A 315 -25.08 -18.18 -19.90
C LYS A 315 -23.69 -17.57 -20.16
N LYS A 316 -23.64 -16.35 -20.68
CA LYS A 316 -22.45 -15.51 -20.60
C LYS A 316 -22.32 -15.14 -19.13
N ARG A 317 -21.61 -15.96 -18.36
CA ARG A 317 -21.07 -15.57 -17.04
C ARG A 317 -20.41 -14.22 -17.25
N CYS A 318 -21.00 -13.15 -16.72
CA CYS A 318 -20.35 -11.86 -16.66
C CYS A 318 -19.14 -12.03 -15.74
N LYS A 319 -17.97 -12.34 -16.31
CA LYS A 319 -16.71 -12.46 -15.58
C LYS A 319 -16.18 -11.06 -15.29
N LYS A 320 -16.95 -10.28 -14.51
CA LYS A 320 -16.48 -8.99 -14.02
C LYS A 320 -15.67 -9.25 -12.76
N TYR A 321 -14.36 -9.05 -12.86
CA TYR A 321 -13.46 -9.12 -11.71
C TYR A 321 -13.58 -7.84 -10.90
N ASP A 322 -13.55 -7.99 -9.57
CA ASP A 322 -13.44 -6.84 -8.69
C ASP A 322 -11.97 -6.49 -8.54
N GLN A 323 -11.61 -5.25 -8.89
CA GLN A 323 -10.25 -4.79 -8.78
C GLN A 323 -9.97 -4.30 -7.35
N LEU A 324 -8.90 -4.80 -6.76
CA LEU A 324 -8.34 -4.34 -5.51
C LEU A 324 -6.94 -3.79 -5.75
N ILE A 325 -6.74 -2.51 -5.45
CA ILE A 325 -5.43 -1.88 -5.52
C ILE A 325 -5.01 -1.51 -4.10
N GLY A 326 -3.88 -2.05 -3.65
CA GLY A 326 -3.23 -1.69 -2.39
C GLY A 326 -1.96 -0.87 -2.60
N ILE A 327 -1.38 -0.40 -1.50
CA ILE A 327 -0.08 0.28 -1.47
C ILE A 327 0.80 -0.45 -0.46
N ARG A 328 2.01 -0.82 -0.86
CA ARG A 328 3.08 -1.30 0.02
C ARG A 328 4.05 -0.16 0.30
N TYR A 329 4.43 0.03 1.57
CA TYR A 329 5.30 1.11 2.00
C TYR A 329 6.13 0.72 3.23
N PHE A 330 7.24 1.40 3.48
CA PHE A 330 7.99 1.27 4.74
C PHE A 330 7.45 2.24 5.81
N SER A 331 7.66 1.92 7.09
CA SER A 331 7.20 2.79 8.18
C SER A 331 7.91 4.14 8.15
N CYS A 332 7.14 5.20 8.41
CA CYS A 332 7.64 6.55 8.62
C CYS A 332 7.41 7.02 10.06
N ALA A 333 7.22 6.08 11.00
CA ALA A 333 7.14 6.40 12.43
C ALA A 333 8.50 6.83 13.01
N SER A 334 9.59 6.22 12.52
CA SER A 334 10.98 6.57 12.84
C SER A 334 11.92 6.01 11.76
N LYS A 335 13.19 6.47 11.73
CA LYS A 335 14.22 5.86 10.86
C LYS A 335 14.36 4.36 11.13
N ARG A 336 14.39 3.95 12.41
CA ARG A 336 14.43 2.54 12.82
C ARG A 336 13.21 1.75 12.34
N ALA A 337 12.01 2.31 12.50
CA ALA A 337 10.77 1.63 12.12
C ALA A 337 10.74 1.33 10.61
N SER A 338 11.37 2.18 9.79
CA SER A 338 11.48 1.98 8.35
C SER A 338 12.20 0.68 7.94
N ASP A 339 12.92 0.04 8.87
CA ASP A 339 13.68 -1.19 8.65
C ASP A 339 13.01 -2.45 9.24
N LEU A 340 11.87 -2.31 9.94
CA LEU A 340 11.20 -3.42 10.62
C LEU A 340 10.38 -4.32 9.69
N GLY A 341 10.03 -3.84 8.49
CA GLY A 341 9.25 -4.60 7.51
C GLY A 341 8.53 -3.69 6.52
N PHE A 342 7.43 -4.19 5.96
CA PHE A 342 6.56 -3.44 5.06
C PHE A 342 5.15 -3.38 5.61
N ASN A 343 4.54 -2.21 5.49
CA ASN A 343 3.11 -2.02 5.66
C ASN A 343 2.40 -2.16 4.32
N TYR A 344 1.16 -2.60 4.40
CA TYR A 344 0.21 -2.66 3.31
C TYR A 344 -1.05 -1.92 3.73
N VAL A 345 -1.60 -1.14 2.81
CA VAL A 345 -2.92 -0.52 2.98
C VAL A 345 -3.77 -0.84 1.78
N PHE A 346 -4.99 -1.27 2.05
CA PHE A 346 -6.01 -1.54 1.04
C PHE A 346 -7.24 -0.70 1.37
N PRO A 347 -7.58 0.31 0.55
CA PRO A 347 -8.82 1.03 0.76
C PRO A 347 -10.03 0.12 0.52
N THR A 348 -11.10 0.39 1.24
CA THR A 348 -12.39 -0.28 1.00
C THR A 348 -12.97 0.09 -0.37
N SER A 349 -13.93 -0.70 -0.86
CA SER A 349 -14.73 -0.42 -2.06
C SER A 349 -15.77 0.67 -1.83
N GLY A 350 -16.11 0.97 -0.57
CA GLY A 350 -17.24 1.82 -0.18
C GLY A 350 -18.58 1.09 -0.16
N GLU A 351 -18.60 -0.18 -0.57
CA GLU A 351 -19.80 -1.02 -0.63
C GLU A 351 -19.77 -2.06 0.50
N PRO A 352 -20.79 -2.08 1.39
CA PRO A 352 -20.90 -3.11 2.41
C PRO A 352 -21.25 -4.47 1.79
N ILE A 353 -21.00 -5.56 2.52
CA ILE A 353 -21.46 -6.91 2.17
C ILE A 353 -23.00 -6.95 2.20
N SER A 354 -23.60 -6.37 3.23
CA SER A 354 -25.05 -6.21 3.38
C SER A 354 -25.36 -5.09 4.37
N GLU A 355 -26.65 -4.75 4.54
CA GLU A 355 -27.07 -3.78 5.56
C GLU A 355 -26.63 -4.18 6.97
N ASN A 356 -26.67 -5.47 7.28
CA ASN A 356 -26.26 -6.02 8.57
C ASN A 356 -24.75 -6.27 8.66
N MET A 357 -24.04 -6.33 7.52
CA MET A 357 -22.60 -6.55 7.47
C MET A 357 -21.88 -5.39 6.80
N GLN A 358 -21.56 -4.39 7.63
CA GLN A 358 -20.95 -3.12 7.24
C GLN A 358 -19.44 -3.22 6.93
N TYR A 359 -18.99 -4.34 6.39
CA TYR A 359 -17.61 -4.55 5.93
C TYR A 359 -17.55 -4.60 4.39
N CYS A 360 -16.40 -4.29 3.82
CA CYS A 360 -16.20 -4.16 2.39
C CYS A 360 -16.26 -5.51 1.68
N CYS A 361 -17.16 -5.63 0.71
CA CYS A 361 -17.39 -6.85 -0.06
C CYS A 361 -16.17 -7.30 -0.89
N ILE A 362 -15.35 -6.37 -1.41
CA ILE A 362 -14.14 -6.72 -2.18
C ILE A 362 -13.06 -7.27 -1.25
N LEU A 363 -12.78 -6.58 -0.14
CA LEU A 363 -11.76 -7.02 0.81
C LEU A 363 -12.13 -8.35 1.47
N SER A 364 -13.41 -8.56 1.77
CA SER A 364 -13.87 -9.77 2.44
C SER A 364 -13.72 -11.04 1.61
N ARG A 365 -13.72 -10.91 0.27
CA ARG A 365 -13.40 -11.97 -0.69
C ARG A 365 -11.91 -12.04 -1.06
N ALA A 366 -11.14 -11.02 -0.69
CA ALA A 366 -9.71 -10.94 -1.00
C ALA A 366 -8.83 -11.52 0.12
N PHE A 367 -9.30 -11.51 1.36
CA PHE A 367 -8.51 -11.89 2.53
C PHE A 367 -9.21 -12.91 3.44
N LYS A 368 -8.48 -13.95 3.80
CA LYS A 368 -8.80 -14.82 4.94
C LYS A 368 -7.98 -14.39 6.17
N LEU A 369 -8.53 -14.55 7.36
CA LEU A 369 -7.84 -14.24 8.62
C LEU A 369 -8.10 -15.27 9.73
N THR A 370 -7.13 -15.38 10.64
CA THR A 370 -7.18 -16.23 11.83
C THR A 370 -8.13 -15.64 12.88
N VAL A 371 -8.54 -16.45 13.85
CA VAL A 371 -9.20 -15.94 15.06
C VAL A 371 -8.26 -14.94 15.76
N PRO A 372 -8.77 -13.80 16.29
CA PRO A 372 -7.95 -12.86 17.05
C PRO A 372 -7.37 -13.51 18.30
N GLN A 373 -6.08 -13.31 18.54
CA GLN A 373 -5.36 -13.76 19.74
C GLN A 373 -4.90 -12.56 20.56
N TYR A 374 -4.94 -12.64 21.89
CA TYR A 374 -4.34 -11.60 22.73
C TYR A 374 -2.82 -11.75 22.74
N MET A 375 -2.10 -10.70 22.40
CA MET A 375 -0.64 -10.76 22.32
C MET A 375 0.03 -10.99 23.69
N HIS A 376 -0.59 -10.51 24.77
CA HIS A 376 -0.07 -10.68 26.14
C HIS A 376 -0.22 -12.10 26.68
N ASP A 377 -0.95 -12.99 26.00
CA ASP A 377 -1.04 -14.41 26.37
C ASP A 377 0.20 -15.21 25.94
N PHE A 378 1.16 -14.58 25.26
CA PHE A 378 2.38 -15.22 24.76
C PHE A 378 3.63 -14.60 25.38
N ASP A 379 4.66 -15.42 25.60
CA ASP A 379 5.96 -14.99 26.15
C ASP A 379 6.65 -13.88 25.33
N SER A 380 6.34 -13.80 24.04
CA SER A 380 6.90 -12.77 23.16
C SER A 380 6.03 -12.53 21.93
N ILE A 381 6.21 -11.37 21.31
CA ILE A 381 5.63 -11.04 19.99
C ILE A 381 5.97 -12.12 18.95
N ASN A 382 7.19 -12.66 18.99
CA ASN A 382 7.66 -13.68 18.06
C ASN A 382 6.93 -15.02 18.28
N THR A 383 6.64 -15.37 19.54
CA THR A 383 5.85 -16.55 19.89
C THR A 383 4.42 -16.41 19.37
N CYS A 384 3.77 -15.26 19.61
CA CYS A 384 2.44 -14.96 19.08
C CYS A 384 2.41 -15.06 17.54
N GLU A 385 3.37 -14.43 16.86
CA GLU A 385 3.46 -14.46 15.40
C GLU A 385 3.64 -15.89 14.86
N ARG A 386 4.50 -16.70 15.50
CA ARG A 386 4.72 -18.11 15.12
C ARG A 386 3.44 -18.95 15.27
N ILE A 387 2.71 -18.76 16.38
CA ILE A 387 1.45 -19.48 16.63
C ILE A 387 0.41 -19.10 15.57
N LEU A 388 0.27 -17.81 15.26
CA LEU A 388 -0.60 -17.36 14.18
C LEU A 388 -0.19 -17.95 12.83
N LYS A 389 1.12 -18.01 12.51
CA LYS A 389 1.62 -18.62 11.26
C LYS A 389 1.26 -20.10 11.11
N SER A 390 1.23 -20.84 12.22
CA SER A 390 0.84 -22.25 12.25
C SER A 390 -0.67 -22.48 12.31
N ASP A 391 -1.48 -21.43 12.45
CA ASP A 391 -2.93 -21.54 12.49
C ASP A 391 -3.49 -21.74 11.07
N HIS A 392 -4.18 -22.87 10.89
CA HIS A 392 -4.83 -23.24 9.64
C HIS A 392 -6.32 -22.84 9.57
N ASP A 393 -6.91 -22.32 10.66
CA ASP A 393 -8.30 -21.83 10.70
C ASP A 393 -8.41 -20.39 10.13
N LEU A 394 -8.09 -20.27 8.85
CA LEU A 394 -8.20 -19.04 8.07
C LEU A 394 -9.57 -18.98 7.38
N ARG A 395 -10.37 -17.94 7.68
CA ARG A 395 -11.72 -17.76 7.10
C ARG A 395 -11.91 -16.38 6.50
N LEU A 396 -12.82 -16.28 5.52
CA LEU A 396 -13.28 -15.00 5.00
C LEU A 396 -14.18 -14.30 6.03
N ILE A 397 -14.37 -12.99 5.88
CA ILE A 397 -15.46 -12.27 6.55
C ILE A 397 -16.71 -12.46 5.68
N CYS A 398 -17.75 -13.08 6.21
CA CYS A 398 -18.97 -13.43 5.48
C CYS A 398 -20.22 -13.11 6.27
#